data_AF-A0A395CTF9-F1
#
_entry.id   AF-A0A395CTF9-F1
#
_cell.length_a   1.000
_cell.length_b   1.000
_cell.length_c   1.000
_cell.angle_alpha   90.00
_cell.angle_beta   90.00
_cell.angle_gamma   90.00
#
_symmetry.space_group_name_H-M   'P 1'
#
loop_
_entity.id
_entity.type
_entity.pdbx_description
1 polymer ?
#
loop_
_entity_poly.entity_id
_entity_poly.type
_entity_poly.pdbx_seq_one_letter_code
_entity_poly.pdbx_strand_id
1 'polypeptide(L)'
;MRPDIARYNFFLMVLWSLALLGLGRSAEYAEQPTRMFLQDLHVSLGLVGAISIVVQIVLRTIFPPTYPARCPRWLKTIGYISEYVAYVSFVAMAGSGVLWTVFRGTPLQFFGAALPVFDIVDRPLVELLGPILGAPLRASGADEVMSSAFFRDAHRLMAFVLAGSIFARIGVAVLSRFTRSGATAPAPHVVPRASGEREEAPSSPESKPAQSLATKLRVFGWIEFWLQLVLALVSALLLQFSTSGRAFSPGSSGLGDAIYWSFYSFLLLCAADALAFYYTRAANKIVSRPSYYLSEARKTAFWFLYLGLLTGMSGIFISFTGVSLSILLLIAKTVSQPPGIAITDPNKIVRALDVFILLVNFNLLIAHFIGTGATLWLGVGALNARLRYASTRRRNDGA
;
A
#
# COMPACT_ATOMS: atom_id res chain seq x y z
N MET A 1 -8.88 8.28 -29.10
CA MET A 1 -7.94 9.37 -28.77
C MET A 1 -8.31 10.17 -27.52
N ARG A 2 -9.59 10.53 -27.25
CA ARG A 2 -9.96 11.35 -26.06
C ARG A 2 -10.02 10.68 -24.66
N PRO A 3 -10.41 9.39 -24.49
CA PRO A 3 -10.54 8.78 -23.15
C PRO A 3 -9.19 8.39 -22.51
N ASP A 4 -8.12 8.39 -23.29
CA ASP A 4 -6.79 7.96 -22.82
C ASP A 4 -6.09 9.07 -22.03
N ILE A 5 -6.35 10.34 -22.36
CA ILE A 5 -5.77 11.51 -21.66
C ILE A 5 -6.17 11.52 -20.17
N ALA A 6 -7.46 11.34 -19.86
CA ALA A 6 -7.95 11.28 -18.48
C ALA A 6 -7.39 10.07 -17.70
N ARG A 7 -7.02 8.99 -18.41
CA ARG A 7 -6.40 7.80 -17.81
C ARG A 7 -4.91 8.04 -17.55
N TYR A 8 -4.18 8.58 -18.51
CA TYR A 8 -2.76 8.91 -18.35
C TYR A 8 -2.55 9.97 -17.27
N ASN A 9 -3.37 11.03 -17.25
CA ASN A 9 -3.31 12.06 -16.23
C ASN A 9 -3.61 11.50 -14.83
N PHE A 10 -4.55 10.55 -14.71
CA PHE A 10 -4.79 9.84 -13.45
C PHE A 10 -3.59 9.01 -12.98
N PHE A 11 -2.95 8.25 -13.88
CA PHE A 11 -1.76 7.47 -13.52
C PHE A 11 -0.59 8.38 -13.12
N LEU A 12 -0.40 9.47 -13.86
CA LEU A 12 0.58 10.49 -13.53
C LEU A 12 0.31 11.09 -12.14
N MET A 13 -0.95 11.41 -11.83
CA MET A 13 -1.37 11.87 -10.51
C MET A 13 -1.09 10.86 -9.40
N VAL A 14 -1.31 9.56 -9.63
CA VAL A 14 -1.00 8.53 -8.63
C VAL A 14 0.51 8.49 -8.36
N LEU A 15 1.33 8.46 -9.41
CA LEU A 15 2.79 8.47 -9.26
C LEU A 15 3.28 9.75 -8.58
N TRP A 16 2.73 10.89 -8.97
CA TRP A 16 3.03 12.20 -8.38
C TRP A 16 2.65 12.27 -6.91
N SER A 17 1.49 11.73 -6.54
CA SER A 17 1.03 11.66 -5.15
C SER A 17 1.96 10.79 -4.30
N LEU A 18 2.38 9.63 -4.82
CA LEU A 18 3.36 8.77 -4.14
C LEU A 18 4.71 9.48 -3.96
N ALA A 19 5.18 10.22 -4.98
CA ALA A 19 6.39 11.01 -4.88
C ALA A 19 6.27 12.13 -3.84
N LEU A 20 5.14 12.83 -3.79
CA LEU A 20 4.87 13.87 -2.80
C LEU A 20 4.80 13.30 -1.37
N LEU A 21 4.13 12.17 -1.18
CA LEU A 21 4.09 11.47 0.11
C LEU A 21 5.51 11.08 0.55
N GLY A 22 6.31 10.51 -0.36
CA GLY A 22 7.70 10.17 -0.11
C GLY A 22 8.57 11.39 0.22
N LEU A 23 8.41 12.49 -0.51
CA LEU A 23 9.14 13.74 -0.29
C LEU A 23 8.76 14.40 1.04
N GLY A 24 7.47 14.53 1.36
CA GLY A 24 7.01 15.15 2.59
C GLY A 24 7.45 14.35 3.81
N ARG A 25 7.36 13.03 3.69
CA ARG A 25 7.92 12.09 4.66
C ARG A 25 9.44 12.27 4.79
N SER A 26 10.18 12.37 3.70
CA SER A 26 11.65 12.52 3.76
C SER A 26 12.08 13.87 4.36
N ALA A 27 11.35 14.94 4.02
CA ALA A 27 11.58 16.29 4.52
C ALA A 27 11.40 16.38 6.04
N GLU A 28 10.44 15.65 6.62
CA GLU A 28 10.19 15.61 8.05
C GLU A 28 11.40 15.09 8.86
N TYR A 29 12.25 14.24 8.26
CA TYR A 29 13.39 13.61 8.94
C TYR A 29 14.76 14.05 8.44
N ALA A 30 14.84 14.85 7.38
CA ALA A 30 16.11 15.36 6.88
C ALA A 30 16.72 16.36 7.88
N GLU A 31 18.05 16.46 7.92
CA GLU A 31 18.77 17.51 8.65
C GLU A 31 18.91 18.78 7.80
N GLN A 32 19.25 19.92 8.43
CA GLN A 32 19.57 21.13 7.68
C GLN A 32 20.93 20.99 6.98
N PRO A 33 21.12 21.48 5.74
CA PRO A 33 20.20 22.29 4.93
C PRO A 33 19.24 21.47 4.02
N THR A 34 19.44 20.16 3.92
CA THR A 34 18.67 19.26 3.05
C THR A 34 17.17 19.29 3.33
N ARG A 35 16.79 19.49 4.60
CA ARG A 35 15.39 19.68 5.01
C ARG A 35 14.72 20.83 4.28
N MET A 36 15.35 22.01 4.22
CA MET A 36 14.77 23.17 3.52
C MET A 36 14.57 22.87 2.05
N PHE A 37 15.58 22.32 1.37
CA PHE A 37 15.47 21.95 -0.04
C PHE A 37 14.33 20.97 -0.31
N LEU A 38 14.20 19.91 0.50
CA LEU A 38 13.13 18.92 0.34
C LEU A 38 11.75 19.50 0.65
N GLN A 39 11.65 20.41 1.62
CA GLN A 39 10.40 21.13 1.92
C GLN A 39 9.98 22.02 0.76
N ASP A 40 10.89 22.81 0.21
CA ASP A 40 10.62 23.70 -0.92
C ASP A 40 10.22 22.91 -2.17
N LEU A 41 10.91 21.79 -2.43
CA LEU A 41 10.58 20.88 -3.51
C LEU A 41 9.20 20.24 -3.31
N HIS A 42 8.89 19.77 -2.09
CA HIS A 42 7.60 19.19 -1.75
C HIS A 42 6.45 20.19 -1.95
N VAL A 43 6.61 21.43 -1.48
CA VAL A 43 5.62 22.51 -1.65
C VAL A 43 5.41 22.84 -3.12
N SER A 44 6.49 23.04 -3.88
CA SER A 44 6.43 23.39 -5.30
C SER A 44 5.73 22.31 -6.13
N LEU A 45 6.11 21.05 -5.95
CA LEU A 45 5.47 19.91 -6.62
C LEU A 45 4.03 19.70 -6.13
N GLY A 46 3.74 20.03 -4.87
CA GLY A 46 2.40 20.00 -4.30
C GLY A 46 1.45 20.98 -4.97
N LEU A 47 1.91 22.21 -5.21
CA LEU A 47 1.15 23.25 -5.93
C LEU A 47 0.92 22.88 -7.40
N VAL A 48 1.92 22.33 -8.09
CA VAL A 48 1.74 21.78 -9.45
C VAL A 48 0.74 20.62 -9.46
N GLY A 49 0.79 19.76 -8.44
CA GLY A 49 -0.17 18.69 -8.22
C GLY A 49 -1.59 19.22 -8.00
N ALA A 50 -1.75 20.33 -7.27
CA ALA A 50 -3.03 20.98 -7.02
C ALA A 50 -3.70 21.50 -8.31
N ILE A 51 -2.92 22.05 -9.25
CA ILE A 51 -3.44 22.41 -10.58
C ILE A 51 -3.83 21.16 -11.36
N SER A 52 -2.97 20.12 -11.32
CA SER A 52 -3.19 18.87 -12.05
C SER A 52 -4.44 18.11 -11.58
N ILE A 53 -4.79 18.16 -10.29
CA ILE A 53 -6.02 17.54 -9.76
C ILE A 53 -7.27 18.28 -10.22
N VAL A 54 -7.25 19.61 -10.34
CA VAL A 54 -8.38 20.38 -10.90
C VAL A 54 -8.62 19.97 -12.36
N VAL A 55 -7.55 19.90 -13.16
CA VAL A 55 -7.62 19.40 -14.54
C VAL A 55 -8.15 17.96 -14.56
N GLN A 56 -7.70 17.10 -13.65
CA GLN A 56 -8.17 15.72 -13.56
C GLN A 56 -9.67 15.63 -13.23
N ILE A 57 -10.17 16.45 -12.31
CA ILE A 57 -11.59 16.49 -11.94
C ILE A 57 -12.43 16.91 -13.15
N VAL A 58 -12.03 17.97 -13.87
CA VAL A 58 -12.70 18.44 -15.10
C VAL A 58 -12.65 17.38 -16.19
N LEU A 59 -11.51 16.74 -16.41
CA LEU A 59 -11.40 15.65 -17.37
C LEU A 59 -12.30 14.46 -17.01
N ARG A 60 -12.53 14.21 -15.71
CA ARG A 60 -13.35 13.10 -15.24
C ARG A 60 -14.86 13.37 -15.31
N THR A 61 -15.28 14.63 -15.20
CA THR A 61 -16.68 15.02 -15.46
C THR A 61 -17.01 14.94 -16.95
N ILE A 62 -16.06 15.30 -17.82
CA ILE A 62 -16.23 15.20 -19.28
C ILE A 62 -16.10 13.76 -19.77
N PHE A 63 -15.15 12.99 -19.21
CA PHE A 63 -14.84 11.61 -19.62
C PHE A 63 -14.93 10.63 -18.43
N PRO A 64 -16.15 10.15 -18.10
CA PRO A 64 -16.35 9.26 -16.96
C PRO A 64 -15.63 7.90 -17.16
N PRO A 65 -15.23 7.24 -16.06
CA PRO A 65 -14.54 5.96 -16.16
C PRO A 65 -15.44 4.89 -16.76
N THR A 66 -14.95 4.29 -17.84
CA THR A 66 -15.58 3.14 -18.47
C THR A 66 -15.18 1.86 -17.75
N TYR A 67 -16.09 1.32 -16.94
CA TYR A 67 -15.96 -0.02 -16.37
C TYR A 67 -16.50 -1.06 -17.36
N PRO A 68 -15.89 -2.25 -17.46
CA PRO A 68 -16.46 -3.35 -18.23
C PRO A 68 -17.89 -3.67 -17.78
N ALA A 69 -18.79 -3.96 -18.72
CA ALA A 69 -20.21 -4.23 -18.43
C ALA A 69 -20.40 -5.31 -17.33
N ARG A 70 -19.58 -6.37 -17.34
CA ARG A 70 -19.60 -7.50 -16.40
C ARG A 70 -18.85 -7.29 -15.07
N CYS A 71 -18.37 -6.08 -14.77
CA CYS A 71 -17.67 -5.83 -13.50
C CYS A 71 -18.67 -5.83 -12.31
N PRO A 72 -18.40 -6.55 -11.20
CA PRO A 72 -19.28 -6.60 -10.03
C PRO A 72 -19.63 -5.21 -9.49
N ARG A 73 -20.87 -5.00 -9.06
CA ARG A 73 -21.35 -3.69 -8.57
C ARG A 73 -20.50 -3.16 -7.41
N TRP A 74 -20.22 -4.00 -6.41
CA TRP A 74 -19.38 -3.62 -5.27
C TRP A 74 -17.96 -3.19 -5.67
N LEU A 75 -17.37 -3.85 -6.67
CA LEU A 75 -16.02 -3.53 -7.16
C LEU A 75 -16.00 -2.19 -7.91
N LYS A 76 -17.07 -1.89 -8.66
CA LYS A 76 -17.30 -0.55 -9.24
C LYS A 76 -17.44 0.48 -8.13
N THR A 77 -18.27 0.23 -7.12
CA THR A 77 -18.51 1.13 -5.99
C THR A 77 -17.22 1.46 -5.23
N ILE A 78 -16.41 0.46 -4.85
CA ILE A 78 -15.11 0.71 -4.20
C ILE A 78 -14.18 1.50 -5.14
N GLY A 79 -14.19 1.20 -6.43
CA GLY A 79 -13.43 1.96 -7.43
C GLY A 79 -13.81 3.44 -7.48
N TYR A 80 -15.10 3.76 -7.46
CA TYR A 80 -15.59 5.15 -7.42
C TYR A 80 -15.29 5.83 -6.08
N ILE A 81 -15.54 5.15 -4.96
CA ILE A 81 -15.30 5.71 -3.62
C ILE A 81 -13.82 5.99 -3.41
N SER A 82 -12.94 5.03 -3.70
CA SER A 82 -11.48 5.21 -3.56
C SER A 82 -10.95 6.34 -4.44
N GLU A 83 -11.49 6.50 -5.65
CA GLU A 83 -11.12 7.60 -6.54
C GLU A 83 -11.60 8.96 -6.03
N TYR A 84 -12.84 9.04 -5.55
CA TYR A 84 -13.39 10.26 -4.97
C TYR A 84 -12.65 10.67 -3.69
N VAL A 85 -12.40 9.71 -2.80
CA VAL A 85 -11.61 9.92 -1.58
C VAL A 85 -10.19 10.38 -1.93
N ALA A 86 -9.55 9.82 -2.97
CA ALA A 86 -8.25 10.28 -3.44
C ALA A 86 -8.28 11.75 -3.89
N TYR A 87 -9.31 12.17 -4.62
CA TYR A 87 -9.43 13.56 -5.07
C TYR A 87 -9.68 14.53 -3.91
N VAL A 88 -10.64 14.21 -3.04
CA VAL A 88 -10.96 15.06 -1.87
C VAL A 88 -9.77 15.15 -0.93
N SER A 89 -9.12 14.02 -0.64
CA SER A 89 -7.94 14.00 0.23
C SER A 89 -6.76 14.76 -0.36
N PHE A 90 -6.51 14.67 -1.67
CA PHE A 90 -5.46 15.47 -2.31
C PHE A 90 -5.74 16.98 -2.21
N VAL A 91 -6.97 17.41 -2.53
CA VAL A 91 -7.37 18.82 -2.43
C VAL A 91 -7.28 19.31 -0.99
N ALA A 92 -7.79 18.53 -0.03
CA ALA A 92 -7.73 18.85 1.39
C ALA A 92 -6.27 18.93 1.89
N MET A 93 -5.41 18.01 1.47
CA MET A 93 -3.98 18.00 1.79
C MET A 93 -3.26 19.23 1.21
N ALA A 94 -3.50 19.57 -0.06
CA ALA A 94 -2.91 20.76 -0.67
C ALA A 94 -3.40 22.04 0.01
N GLY A 95 -4.71 22.15 0.27
CA GLY A 95 -5.32 23.29 0.95
C GLY A 95 -4.81 23.46 2.38
N SER A 96 -4.77 22.39 3.17
CA SER A 96 -4.23 22.45 4.53
C SER A 96 -2.73 22.74 4.56
N GLY A 97 -1.97 22.32 3.53
CA GLY A 97 -0.55 22.67 3.40
C GLY A 97 -0.32 24.16 3.18
N VAL A 98 -1.12 24.78 2.29
CA VAL A 98 -1.09 26.24 2.05
C VAL A 98 -1.57 27.01 3.28
N LEU A 99 -2.65 26.57 3.92
CA LEU A 99 -3.14 27.22 5.14
C LEU A 99 -2.13 27.09 6.28
N TRP A 100 -1.45 25.95 6.40
CA TRP A 100 -0.39 25.79 7.40
C TRP A 100 0.74 26.82 7.23
N THR A 101 1.21 27.08 6.00
CA THR A 101 2.27 28.06 5.74
C THR A 101 1.80 29.50 5.93
N VAL A 102 0.58 29.83 5.50
CA VAL A 102 -0.03 31.15 5.67
C VAL A 102 -0.17 31.50 7.15
N PHE A 103 -0.74 30.60 7.95
CA PHE A 103 -0.93 30.84 9.39
C PHE A 103 0.40 30.89 10.15
N ARG A 104 1.43 30.20 9.66
CA ARG A 104 2.80 30.25 10.21
C ARG A 104 3.56 31.53 9.85
N GLY A 105 3.05 32.34 8.91
CA GLY A 105 3.74 33.55 8.42
C GLY A 105 5.00 33.28 7.60
N THR A 106 5.18 32.05 7.10
CA THR A 106 6.33 31.69 6.28
C THR A 106 6.01 31.83 4.80
N PRO A 107 6.86 32.50 3.98
CA PRO A 107 6.64 32.60 2.55
C PRO A 107 6.62 31.21 1.89
N LEU A 108 5.61 30.96 1.07
CA LEU A 108 5.55 29.79 0.21
C LEU A 108 6.63 29.91 -0.87
N GLN A 109 7.56 28.97 -0.92
CA GLN A 109 8.53 28.87 -2.00
C GLN A 109 7.93 28.08 -3.16
N PHE A 110 7.92 28.68 -4.35
CA PHE A 110 7.56 28.02 -5.60
C PHE A 110 8.77 28.01 -6.53
N PHE A 111 9.46 26.86 -6.62
CA PHE A 111 10.71 26.69 -7.35
C PHE A 111 11.76 27.77 -7.05
N GLY A 112 11.94 28.09 -5.76
CA GLY A 112 12.89 29.08 -5.27
C GLY A 112 12.42 30.54 -5.39
N ALA A 113 11.23 30.78 -5.93
CA ALA A 113 10.58 32.08 -5.90
C ALA A 113 9.63 32.18 -4.69
N ALA A 114 9.85 33.16 -3.82
CA ALA A 114 8.94 33.43 -2.71
C ALA A 114 7.63 34.05 -3.22
N LEU A 115 6.52 33.39 -2.93
CA LEU A 115 5.19 33.95 -3.16
C LEU A 115 4.85 35.01 -2.09
N PRO A 116 3.94 35.96 -2.37
CA PRO A 116 3.54 36.98 -1.42
C PRO A 116 3.05 36.38 -0.10
N VAL A 117 3.54 36.92 1.01
CA VAL A 117 3.05 36.58 2.36
C VAL A 117 1.82 37.44 2.64
N PHE A 118 0.73 36.80 3.06
CA PHE A 118 -0.42 37.51 3.61
C PHE A 118 -0.18 37.75 5.10
N ASP A 119 -0.34 38.99 5.57
CA ASP A 119 -0.08 39.41 6.95
C ASP A 119 -1.22 39.00 7.91
N ILE A 120 -1.51 37.69 7.96
CA ILE A 120 -2.60 37.07 8.75
C ILE A 120 -1.99 36.08 9.78
N VAL A 121 -0.72 36.29 10.14
CA VAL A 121 0.07 35.40 11.00
C VAL A 121 -0.60 35.23 12.36
N ASP A 122 -0.91 33.97 12.72
CA ASP A 122 -1.47 33.55 14.02
C ASP A 122 -2.68 34.35 14.56
N ARG A 123 -3.46 35.03 13.71
CA ARG A 123 -4.80 35.48 14.12
C ARG A 123 -5.79 34.34 13.94
N PRO A 124 -6.48 33.88 15.00
CA PRO A 124 -7.56 32.91 14.81
C PRO A 124 -8.57 33.51 13.83
N LEU A 125 -9.00 32.74 12.84
CA LEU A 125 -9.91 33.18 11.76
C LEU A 125 -11.20 33.85 12.29
N VAL A 126 -11.56 33.53 13.53
CA VAL A 126 -12.61 34.17 14.33
C VAL A 126 -12.41 35.67 14.54
N GLU A 127 -11.18 36.16 14.69
CA GLU A 127 -10.87 37.59 14.72
C GLU A 127 -10.94 38.23 13.33
N LEU A 128 -10.60 37.48 12.28
CA LEU A 128 -10.68 37.93 10.88
C LEU A 128 -12.13 38.03 10.37
N LEU A 129 -13.00 37.12 10.82
CA LEU A 129 -14.44 37.07 10.51
C LEU A 129 -15.27 38.12 11.27
N GLY A 130 -14.67 38.78 12.27
CA GLY A 130 -15.32 39.78 13.11
C GLY A 130 -16.36 39.23 14.08
N PRO A 131 -16.96 40.09 14.93
CA PRO A 131 -17.82 39.67 16.05
C PRO A 131 -19.07 38.89 15.62
N ILE A 132 -19.59 39.19 14.42
CA ILE A 132 -20.88 38.70 13.95
C ILE A 132 -20.77 37.28 13.37
N LEU A 133 -19.72 37.00 12.58
CA LEU A 133 -19.50 35.69 11.96
C LEU A 133 -18.66 34.75 12.83
N GLY A 134 -17.87 35.28 13.78
CA GLY A 134 -17.02 34.50 14.69
C GLY A 134 -17.71 34.02 15.98
N ALA A 135 -18.82 34.62 16.40
CA ALA A 135 -19.54 34.25 17.62
C ALA A 135 -20.08 32.81 17.64
N PRO A 136 -20.65 32.27 16.54
CA PRO A 136 -21.09 30.87 16.48
C PRO A 136 -19.93 29.89 16.62
N LEU A 137 -18.76 30.21 16.03
CA LEU A 137 -17.56 29.37 16.09
C LEU A 137 -16.92 29.35 17.48
N ARG A 138 -16.92 30.48 18.19
CA ARG A 138 -16.47 30.55 19.60
C ARG A 138 -17.38 29.71 20.49
N ALA A 139 -18.69 29.76 20.27
CA ALA A 139 -19.66 28.97 21.03
C ALA A 139 -19.50 27.46 20.82
N SER A 140 -18.94 27.02 19.70
CA SER A 140 -18.66 25.60 19.42
C SER A 140 -17.32 25.08 19.93
N GLY A 141 -16.48 25.91 20.58
CA GLY A 141 -15.15 25.50 21.05
C GLY A 141 -14.16 25.19 19.92
N ALA A 142 -14.33 25.84 18.76
CA ALA A 142 -13.54 25.60 17.55
C ALA A 142 -12.37 26.60 17.37
N ASP A 143 -11.94 27.25 18.44
CA ASP A 143 -10.86 28.22 18.46
C ASP A 143 -9.48 27.59 18.16
N GLU A 144 -9.20 26.39 18.66
CA GLU A 144 -7.97 25.64 18.34
C GLU A 144 -7.98 25.00 16.94
N VAL A 145 -9.18 24.75 16.38
CA VAL A 145 -9.44 24.08 15.09
C VAL A 145 -8.99 24.91 13.88
N MET A 146 -8.54 26.15 14.08
CA MET A 146 -8.08 27.02 12.99
C MET A 146 -6.67 27.59 13.23
N SER A 147 -5.85 26.87 14.00
CA SER A 147 -4.45 27.19 14.25
C SER A 147 -3.50 26.60 13.20
N SER A 148 -2.27 27.11 13.12
CA SER A 148 -1.21 26.51 12.29
C SER A 148 -0.95 25.03 12.65
N ALA A 149 -1.10 24.65 13.93
CA ALA A 149 -0.98 23.27 14.39
C ALA A 149 -2.10 22.39 13.84
N PHE A 150 -3.35 22.86 13.84
CA PHE A 150 -4.47 22.15 13.24
C PHE A 150 -4.24 21.86 11.76
N PHE A 151 -3.83 22.87 10.97
CA PHE A 151 -3.61 22.68 9.54
C PHE A 151 -2.47 21.69 9.24
N ARG A 152 -1.41 21.69 10.05
CA ARG A 152 -0.35 20.68 9.97
C ARG A 152 -0.88 19.27 10.22
N ASP A 153 -1.69 19.09 11.26
CA ASP A 153 -2.19 17.77 11.64
C ASP A 153 -3.26 17.27 10.65
N ALA A 154 -4.11 18.18 10.15
CA ALA A 154 -5.02 17.92 9.03
C ALA A 154 -4.26 17.52 7.75
N HIS A 155 -3.16 18.21 7.42
CA HIS A 155 -2.29 17.86 6.29
C HIS A 155 -1.73 16.44 6.42
N ARG A 156 -1.20 16.07 7.60
CA ARG A 156 -0.70 14.71 7.87
C ARG A 156 -1.80 13.66 7.78
N LEU A 157 -2.96 13.91 8.37
CA LEU A 157 -4.10 13.00 8.31
C LEU A 157 -4.53 12.76 6.87
N MET A 158 -4.69 13.82 6.08
CA MET A 158 -5.10 13.72 4.68
C MET A 158 -4.05 13.00 3.82
N ALA A 159 -2.76 13.12 4.14
CA ALA A 159 -1.70 12.34 3.50
C ALA A 159 -1.89 10.81 3.70
N PHE A 160 -2.26 10.37 4.90
CA PHE A 160 -2.57 8.95 5.16
C PHE A 160 -3.85 8.50 4.45
N VAL A 161 -4.90 9.32 4.45
CA VAL A 161 -6.15 9.04 3.74
C VAL A 161 -5.90 8.92 2.23
N LEU A 162 -5.10 9.83 1.67
CA LEU A 162 -4.69 9.80 0.26
C LEU A 162 -3.92 8.51 -0.05
N ALA A 163 -2.92 8.15 0.76
CA ALA A 163 -2.16 6.90 0.60
C ALA A 163 -3.09 5.68 0.61
N GLY A 164 -3.95 5.57 1.62
CA GLY A 164 -4.91 4.46 1.76
C GLY A 164 -5.86 4.36 0.56
N SER A 165 -6.36 5.49 0.06
CA SER A 165 -7.25 5.53 -1.10
C SER A 165 -6.55 5.11 -2.40
N ILE A 166 -5.28 5.49 -2.59
CA ILE A 166 -4.44 5.04 -3.71
C ILE A 166 -4.23 3.53 -3.65
N PHE A 167 -3.88 2.99 -2.49
CA PHE A 167 -3.72 1.54 -2.31
C PHE A 167 -5.01 0.78 -2.57
N ALA A 168 -6.15 1.27 -2.05
CA ALA A 168 -7.47 0.69 -2.32
C ALA A 168 -7.77 0.69 -3.83
N ARG A 169 -7.43 1.77 -4.54
CA ARG A 169 -7.65 1.90 -5.99
C ARG A 169 -6.78 0.93 -6.80
N ILE A 170 -5.51 0.80 -6.42
CA ILE A 170 -4.59 -0.19 -7.01
C ILE A 170 -5.12 -1.60 -6.73
N GLY A 171 -5.57 -1.87 -5.51
CA GLY A 171 -6.21 -3.13 -5.12
C GLY A 171 -7.43 -3.47 -5.98
N VAL A 172 -8.34 -2.51 -6.21
CA VAL A 172 -9.48 -2.68 -7.12
C VAL A 172 -9.03 -2.93 -8.57
N ALA A 173 -8.02 -2.20 -9.05
CA ALA A 173 -7.49 -2.40 -10.40
C ALA A 173 -6.93 -3.83 -10.57
N VAL A 174 -6.18 -4.30 -9.59
CA VAL A 174 -5.65 -5.68 -9.52
C VAL A 174 -6.80 -6.69 -9.44
N LEU A 175 -7.79 -6.47 -8.57
CA LEU A 175 -8.92 -7.37 -8.39
C LEU A 175 -9.84 -7.45 -9.61
N SER A 176 -10.01 -6.34 -10.34
CA SER A 176 -10.79 -6.29 -11.58
C SER A 176 -10.15 -7.09 -12.72
N ARG A 177 -8.81 -7.20 -12.74
CA ARG A 177 -8.09 -8.11 -13.65
C ARG A 177 -8.39 -9.57 -13.32
N PHE A 178 -8.69 -9.88 -12.07
CA PHE A 178 -9.04 -11.23 -11.63
C PHE A 178 -10.48 -11.64 -11.92
N THR A 179 -11.44 -10.71 -11.89
CA THR A 179 -12.84 -10.98 -12.28
C THR A 179 -13.02 -11.16 -13.79
N ARG A 180 -12.11 -10.62 -14.62
CA ARG A 180 -12.19 -10.71 -16.09
C ARG A 180 -11.89 -12.10 -16.64
N SER A 181 -11.09 -12.92 -15.93
CA SER A 181 -10.70 -14.25 -16.41
C SER A 181 -11.78 -15.34 -16.26
N GLY A 182 -12.86 -15.08 -15.52
CA GLY A 182 -13.96 -16.04 -15.32
C GLY A 182 -15.10 -15.94 -16.35
N ALA A 183 -15.12 -14.90 -17.19
CA ALA A 183 -16.10 -14.77 -18.26
C ALA A 183 -15.59 -15.53 -19.49
N THR A 184 -16.22 -16.67 -19.80
CA THR A 184 -16.20 -17.25 -21.14
C THR A 184 -16.53 -16.16 -22.16
N ALA A 185 -15.75 -16.13 -23.25
CA ALA A 185 -16.08 -15.34 -24.43
C ALA A 185 -17.53 -15.65 -24.86
N PRO A 186 -18.26 -14.71 -25.49
CA PRO A 186 -19.52 -15.05 -26.13
C PRO A 186 -19.27 -16.25 -27.04
N ALA A 187 -20.04 -17.32 -26.84
CA ALA A 187 -19.95 -18.48 -27.70
C ALA A 187 -20.14 -18.01 -29.15
N PRO A 188 -19.26 -18.39 -30.10
CA PRO A 188 -19.60 -18.22 -31.50
C PRO A 188 -20.92 -18.95 -31.75
N HIS A 189 -21.83 -18.33 -32.52
CA HIS A 189 -23.15 -18.85 -32.86
C HIS A 189 -23.12 -20.37 -33.06
N VAL A 190 -23.76 -21.10 -32.14
CA VAL A 190 -23.84 -22.56 -32.20
C VAL A 190 -24.90 -22.92 -33.23
N VAL A 191 -24.45 -23.41 -34.37
CA VAL A 191 -25.26 -24.25 -35.26
C VAL A 191 -25.63 -25.51 -34.46
N PRO A 192 -26.90 -25.93 -34.38
CA PRO A 192 -27.27 -27.10 -33.58
C PRO A 192 -26.62 -28.35 -34.18
N ARG A 193 -25.66 -28.95 -33.46
CA ARG A 193 -25.13 -30.28 -33.79
C ARG A 193 -25.97 -31.32 -33.05
N ALA A 194 -26.46 -32.29 -33.80
CA ALA A 194 -27.38 -33.32 -33.35
C ALA A 194 -26.88 -34.09 -32.12
N SER A 195 -27.86 -34.50 -31.32
CA SER A 195 -27.78 -35.33 -30.13
C SER A 195 -26.91 -36.57 -30.28
N GLY A 196 -25.96 -36.72 -29.36
CA GLY A 196 -25.18 -37.93 -29.13
C GLY A 196 -23.99 -37.61 -28.24
N GLU A 197 -23.92 -38.29 -27.09
CA GLU A 197 -22.76 -38.32 -26.19
C GLU A 197 -22.53 -37.06 -25.34
N ARG A 198 -23.16 -37.05 -24.15
CA ARG A 198 -22.60 -36.35 -23.00
C ARG A 198 -21.43 -37.20 -22.47
N GLU A 199 -20.31 -37.15 -23.17
CA GLU A 199 -19.06 -37.75 -22.71
C GLU A 199 -18.60 -36.94 -21.48
N GLU A 200 -18.81 -37.51 -20.29
CA GLU A 200 -18.07 -37.12 -19.11
C GLU A 200 -16.59 -37.40 -19.43
N ALA A 201 -15.88 -36.37 -19.92
CA ALA A 201 -14.51 -36.50 -20.36
C ALA A 201 -13.67 -37.17 -19.25
N PRO A 202 -13.12 -38.37 -19.49
CA PRO A 202 -12.17 -38.98 -18.58
C PRO A 202 -11.04 -37.98 -18.37
N SER A 203 -10.62 -37.75 -17.12
CA SER A 203 -9.52 -36.84 -16.81
C SER A 203 -8.31 -37.21 -17.68
N SER A 204 -8.04 -36.45 -18.74
CA SER A 204 -6.96 -36.76 -19.67
C SER A 204 -5.65 -36.86 -18.87
N PRO A 205 -4.71 -37.76 -19.22
CA PRO A 205 -3.47 -37.95 -18.47
C PRO A 205 -2.69 -36.63 -18.29
N GLU A 206 -2.85 -35.68 -19.22
CA GLU A 206 -2.27 -34.34 -19.20
C GLU A 206 -2.83 -33.41 -18.10
N SER A 207 -4.00 -33.71 -17.53
CA SER A 207 -4.62 -32.91 -16.48
C SER A 207 -4.09 -33.20 -15.07
N LYS A 208 -3.47 -34.38 -14.86
CA LYS A 208 -2.99 -34.82 -13.53
C LYS A 208 -1.92 -33.89 -12.92
N PRO A 209 -0.90 -33.42 -13.66
CA PRO A 209 0.09 -32.47 -13.11
C PRO A 209 -0.55 -31.15 -12.66
N ALA A 210 -1.55 -30.66 -13.41
CA ALA A 210 -2.27 -29.43 -13.08
C ALA A 210 -3.11 -29.58 -11.81
N GLN A 211 -3.81 -30.71 -11.65
CA GLN A 211 -4.58 -31.02 -10.44
C GLN A 211 -3.69 -31.10 -9.19
N SER A 212 -2.55 -31.80 -9.28
CA SER A 212 -1.60 -31.92 -8.17
C SER A 212 -1.06 -30.55 -7.73
N LEU A 213 -0.67 -29.69 -8.69
CA LEU A 213 -0.20 -28.35 -8.40
C LEU A 213 -1.30 -27.47 -7.80
N ALA A 214 -2.53 -27.57 -8.31
CA ALA A 214 -3.66 -26.82 -7.80
C ALA A 214 -3.99 -27.17 -6.35
N THR A 215 -3.94 -28.46 -5.97
CA THR A 215 -4.11 -28.88 -4.58
C THR A 215 -3.05 -28.26 -3.67
N LYS A 216 -1.77 -28.30 -4.08
CA LYS A 216 -0.67 -27.66 -3.33
C LYS A 216 -0.90 -26.16 -3.15
N LEU A 217 -1.27 -25.45 -4.21
CA LEU A 217 -1.56 -24.02 -4.16
C LEU A 217 -2.72 -23.66 -3.22
N ARG A 218 -3.78 -24.49 -3.17
CA ARG A 218 -4.89 -24.27 -2.23
C ARG A 218 -4.45 -24.49 -0.79
N VAL A 219 -3.81 -25.62 -0.51
CA VAL A 219 -3.42 -25.99 0.87
C VAL A 219 -2.40 -25.00 1.42
N PHE A 220 -1.28 -24.80 0.72
CA PHE A 220 -0.23 -23.89 1.18
C PHE A 220 -0.70 -22.43 1.16
N GLY A 221 -1.48 -22.01 0.16
CA GLY A 221 -2.02 -20.64 0.14
C GLY A 221 -2.95 -20.34 1.31
N TRP A 222 -3.77 -21.30 1.76
CA TRP A 222 -4.61 -21.12 2.95
C TRP A 222 -3.81 -21.12 4.24
N ILE A 223 -2.84 -22.04 4.38
CA ILE A 223 -1.96 -22.09 5.56
C ILE A 223 -1.17 -20.79 5.68
N GLU A 224 -0.54 -20.35 4.59
CA GLU A 224 0.23 -19.10 4.52
C GLU A 224 -0.65 -17.89 4.85
N PHE A 225 -1.83 -17.78 4.23
CA PHE A 225 -2.77 -16.69 4.46
C PHE A 225 -3.20 -16.58 5.92
N TRP A 226 -3.65 -17.68 6.55
CA TRP A 226 -4.11 -17.60 7.93
C TRP A 226 -2.99 -17.26 8.90
N LEU A 227 -1.80 -17.83 8.68
CA LEU A 227 -0.65 -17.56 9.54
C LEU A 227 -0.16 -16.12 9.40
N GLN A 228 -0.03 -15.61 8.18
CA GLN A 228 0.37 -14.22 7.92
C GLN A 228 -0.69 -13.23 8.38
N LEU A 229 -1.98 -13.53 8.23
CA LEU A 229 -3.07 -12.69 8.72
C LEU A 229 -3.05 -12.53 10.23
N VAL A 230 -2.84 -13.61 10.98
CA VAL A 230 -2.71 -13.53 12.45
C VAL A 230 -1.50 -12.67 12.82
N LEU A 231 -0.36 -12.88 12.17
CA LEU A 231 0.85 -12.07 12.41
C LEU A 231 0.65 -10.61 12.03
N ALA A 232 -0.11 -10.32 10.96
CA ALA A 232 -0.46 -8.97 10.55
C ALA A 232 -1.35 -8.28 11.58
N LEU A 233 -2.39 -8.95 12.09
CA LEU A 233 -3.28 -8.39 13.11
C LEU A 233 -2.51 -8.08 14.42
N VAL A 234 -1.65 -8.99 14.88
CA VAL A 234 -0.80 -8.76 16.06
C VAL A 234 0.17 -7.59 15.81
N SER A 235 0.80 -7.55 14.64
CA SER A 235 1.74 -6.48 14.27
C SER A 235 1.04 -5.12 14.16
N ALA A 236 -0.19 -5.07 13.62
CA ALA A 236 -0.99 -3.87 13.52
C ALA A 236 -1.33 -3.31 14.89
N LEU A 237 -1.76 -4.18 15.83
CA LEU A 237 -2.07 -3.79 17.19
C LEU A 237 -0.84 -3.25 17.93
N LEU A 238 0.29 -3.95 17.82
CA LEU A 238 1.55 -3.51 18.42
C LEU A 238 2.04 -2.19 17.80
N LEU A 239 1.96 -2.01 16.48
CA LEU A 239 2.29 -0.76 15.81
C LEU A 239 1.38 0.40 16.26
N GLN A 240 0.08 0.14 16.44
CA GLN A 240 -0.85 1.13 16.96
C GLN A 240 -0.44 1.60 18.36
N PHE A 241 -0.10 0.67 19.25
CA PHE A 241 0.40 1.01 20.59
C PHE A 241 1.74 1.73 20.54
N SER A 242 2.69 1.28 19.70
CA SER A 242 3.99 1.93 19.54
C SER A 242 3.88 3.34 18.95
N THR A 243 2.90 3.58 18.08
CA THR A 243 2.66 4.91 17.48
C THR A 243 1.97 5.83 18.48
N SER A 244 0.89 5.36 19.11
CA SER A 244 0.12 6.15 20.09
C SER A 244 0.96 6.48 21.33
N GLY A 245 1.79 5.53 21.79
CA GLY A 245 2.65 5.70 22.96
C GLY A 245 3.71 6.79 22.79
N ARG A 246 4.09 7.17 21.56
CA ARG A 246 5.03 8.27 21.32
C ARG A 246 4.48 9.63 21.71
N ALA A 247 3.16 9.79 21.80
CA ALA A 247 2.55 11.02 22.31
C ALA A 247 2.86 11.27 23.80
N PHE A 248 3.05 10.19 24.57
CA PHE A 248 3.32 10.25 26.01
C PHE A 248 4.80 10.02 26.36
N SER A 249 5.53 9.31 25.49
CA SER A 249 6.97 9.07 25.64
C SER A 249 7.70 9.34 24.32
N PRO A 250 7.95 10.61 23.98
CA PRO A 250 8.67 10.99 22.77
C PRO A 250 10.08 10.37 22.76
N GLY A 251 10.57 9.98 21.59
CA GLY A 251 11.94 9.48 21.42
C GLY A 251 12.64 10.12 20.23
N SER A 252 13.86 9.70 19.95
CA SER A 252 14.57 10.08 18.73
C SER A 252 13.77 9.68 17.50
N SER A 253 13.67 10.58 16.53
CA SER A 253 12.90 10.39 15.29
C SER A 253 13.80 10.60 14.07
N GLY A 254 14.04 9.55 13.29
CA GLY A 254 14.83 9.62 12.05
C GLY A 254 14.83 8.28 11.31
N LEU A 255 15.43 8.19 10.12
CA LEU A 255 15.49 6.94 9.33
C LEU A 255 16.17 5.76 10.07
N GLY A 256 16.96 6.05 11.10
CA GLY A 256 17.54 5.04 12.00
C GLY A 256 16.60 4.53 13.09
N ASP A 257 15.36 5.03 13.18
CA ASP A 257 14.35 4.53 14.12
C ASP A 257 13.66 3.28 13.55
N ALA A 258 13.70 2.20 14.32
CA ALA A 258 13.20 0.89 13.94
C ALA A 258 11.69 0.87 13.63
N ILE A 259 10.89 1.85 14.11
CA ILE A 259 9.46 1.89 13.78
C ILE A 259 9.20 2.16 12.28
N TYR A 260 10.10 2.86 11.59
CA TYR A 260 9.88 3.14 10.17
C TYR A 260 10.06 1.89 9.32
N TRP A 261 11.05 1.09 9.67
CA TRP A 261 11.31 -0.20 9.04
C TRP A 261 10.12 -1.15 9.24
N SER A 262 9.55 -1.22 10.46
CA SER A 262 8.36 -2.05 10.68
C SER A 262 7.14 -1.55 9.91
N PHE A 263 6.93 -0.23 9.79
CA PHE A 263 5.82 0.30 9.01
C PHE A 263 5.87 -0.15 7.54
N TYR A 264 7.02 0.01 6.87
CA TYR A 264 7.16 -0.43 5.47
C TYR A 264 7.04 -1.94 5.31
N SER A 265 7.63 -2.71 6.24
CA SER A 265 7.50 -4.16 6.22
C SER A 265 6.06 -4.63 6.47
N PHE A 266 5.31 -3.95 7.33
CA PHE A 266 3.90 -4.23 7.57
C PHE A 266 3.04 -4.02 6.31
N LEU A 267 3.29 -2.93 5.56
CA LEU A 267 2.61 -2.72 4.26
C LEU A 267 2.91 -3.84 3.27
N LEU A 268 4.17 -4.30 3.22
CA LEU A 268 4.53 -5.47 2.40
C LEU A 268 3.85 -6.75 2.90
N LEU A 269 3.67 -6.92 4.21
CA LEU A 269 2.95 -8.07 4.76
C LEU A 269 1.48 -8.07 4.33
N CYS A 270 0.80 -6.92 4.34
CA CYS A 270 -0.55 -6.82 3.79
C CYS A 270 -0.62 -7.21 2.30
N ALA A 271 0.40 -6.84 1.52
CA ALA A 271 0.50 -7.24 0.11
C ALA A 271 0.78 -8.76 -0.03
N ALA A 272 1.62 -9.32 0.83
CA ALA A 272 1.90 -10.76 0.88
C ALA A 272 0.65 -11.57 1.23
N ASP A 273 -0.15 -11.13 2.21
CA ASP A 273 -1.42 -11.75 2.60
C ASP A 273 -2.41 -11.81 1.42
N ALA A 274 -2.51 -10.71 0.66
CA ALA A 274 -3.32 -10.66 -0.55
C ALA A 274 -2.82 -11.64 -1.63
N LEU A 275 -1.51 -11.85 -1.74
CA LEU A 275 -0.90 -12.83 -2.64
C LEU A 275 -1.14 -14.27 -2.19
N ALA A 276 -1.00 -14.57 -0.90
CA ALA A 276 -1.30 -15.89 -0.33
C ALA A 276 -2.76 -16.28 -0.59
N PHE A 277 -3.69 -15.35 -0.37
CA PHE A 277 -5.09 -15.54 -0.75
C PHE A 277 -5.25 -15.77 -2.27
N TYR A 278 -4.50 -15.02 -3.10
CA TYR A 278 -4.53 -15.21 -4.54
C TYR A 278 -4.05 -16.60 -4.99
N TYR A 279 -3.05 -17.20 -4.32
CA TYR A 279 -2.59 -18.56 -4.61
C TYR A 279 -3.73 -19.58 -4.55
N THR A 280 -4.61 -19.47 -3.55
CA THR A 280 -5.78 -20.34 -3.40
C THR A 280 -6.74 -20.25 -4.59
N ARG A 281 -6.88 -19.05 -5.18
CA ARG A 281 -7.76 -18.79 -6.33
C ARG A 281 -7.09 -19.15 -7.65
N ALA A 282 -5.77 -19.03 -7.73
CA ALA A 282 -4.99 -19.43 -8.90
C ALA A 282 -5.09 -20.93 -9.17
N ALA A 283 -5.27 -21.75 -8.13
CA ALA A 283 -5.46 -23.19 -8.25
C ALA A 283 -6.59 -23.58 -9.23
N ASN A 284 -7.77 -22.94 -9.14
CA ASN A 284 -8.90 -23.24 -10.03
C ASN A 284 -8.56 -22.90 -11.49
N LYS A 285 -7.82 -21.81 -11.70
CA LYS A 285 -7.43 -21.35 -13.05
C LYS A 285 -6.47 -22.35 -13.70
N ILE A 286 -5.53 -22.89 -12.93
CA ILE A 286 -4.54 -23.87 -13.42
C ILE A 286 -5.22 -25.17 -13.87
N VAL A 287 -6.18 -25.68 -13.10
CA VAL A 287 -6.94 -26.88 -13.50
C VAL A 287 -7.78 -26.62 -14.76
N SER A 288 -8.42 -25.45 -14.85
CA SER A 288 -9.29 -25.12 -15.99
C SER A 288 -8.53 -24.85 -17.29
N ARG A 289 -7.26 -24.46 -17.23
CA ARG A 289 -6.43 -24.12 -18.40
C ARG A 289 -5.00 -24.66 -18.26
N PRO A 290 -4.78 -26.00 -18.23
CA PRO A 290 -3.47 -26.58 -18.00
C PRO A 290 -2.43 -26.15 -19.03
N SER A 291 -2.81 -26.15 -20.31
CA SER A 291 -1.94 -25.76 -21.42
C SER A 291 -1.44 -24.31 -21.30
N TYR A 292 -2.26 -23.38 -20.81
CA TYR A 292 -1.86 -21.99 -20.62
C TYR A 292 -0.79 -21.82 -19.52
N TYR A 293 -0.91 -22.55 -18.42
CA TYR A 293 0.00 -22.41 -17.27
C TYR A 293 1.26 -23.27 -17.40
N LEU A 294 1.10 -24.48 -17.96
CA LEU A 294 2.14 -25.50 -17.99
C LEU A 294 2.89 -25.60 -19.32
N SER A 295 2.44 -24.92 -20.38
CA SER A 295 3.20 -24.84 -21.64
C SER A 295 4.55 -24.13 -21.44
N GLU A 296 5.58 -24.66 -22.09
CA GLU A 296 6.93 -24.09 -22.10
C GLU A 296 6.99 -22.67 -22.70
N ALA A 297 6.07 -22.34 -23.62
CA ALA A 297 6.01 -21.02 -24.26
C ALA A 297 5.58 -19.89 -23.30
N ARG A 298 4.99 -20.23 -22.14
CA ARG A 298 4.38 -19.25 -21.22
C ARG A 298 5.23 -19.05 -19.97
N LYS A 299 6.46 -18.55 -20.14
CA LYS A 299 7.43 -18.31 -19.05
C LYS A 299 6.84 -17.48 -17.89
N THR A 300 5.97 -16.52 -18.19
CA THR A 300 5.36 -15.58 -17.21
C THR A 300 4.03 -16.05 -16.60
N ALA A 301 3.56 -17.28 -16.86
CA ALA A 301 2.25 -17.73 -16.37
C ALA A 301 2.13 -17.73 -14.83
N PHE A 302 3.26 -17.89 -14.12
CA PHE A 302 3.36 -17.90 -12.66
C PHE A 302 3.92 -16.60 -12.08
N TRP A 303 3.70 -15.45 -12.74
CA TRP A 303 4.18 -14.13 -12.28
C TRP A 303 3.88 -13.83 -10.81
N PHE A 304 2.77 -14.36 -10.28
CA PHE A 304 2.35 -14.16 -8.90
C PHE A 304 3.28 -14.85 -7.89
N LEU A 305 3.89 -15.99 -8.24
CA LEU A 305 4.90 -16.65 -7.38
C LEU A 305 6.20 -15.84 -7.38
N TYR A 306 6.56 -15.25 -8.52
CA TYR A 306 7.71 -14.34 -8.57
C TYR A 306 7.46 -13.07 -7.74
N LEU A 307 6.28 -12.48 -7.84
CA LEU A 307 5.90 -11.32 -7.04
C LEU A 307 5.87 -11.63 -5.55
N GLY A 308 5.36 -12.80 -5.15
CA GLY A 308 5.39 -13.25 -3.76
C GLY A 308 6.82 -13.44 -3.22
N LEU A 309 7.70 -14.04 -4.03
CA LEU A 309 9.11 -14.20 -3.67
C LEU A 309 9.79 -12.84 -3.46
N LEU A 310 9.60 -11.89 -4.39
CA LEU A 310 10.15 -10.54 -4.25
C LEU A 310 9.58 -9.82 -3.01
N THR A 311 8.26 -9.87 -2.81
CA THR A 311 7.58 -9.24 -1.68
C THR A 311 8.12 -9.79 -0.35
N GLY A 312 8.24 -11.12 -0.24
CA GLY A 312 8.78 -11.79 0.93
C GLY A 312 10.26 -11.48 1.17
N MET A 313 11.12 -11.52 0.14
CA MET A 313 12.54 -11.17 0.29
C MET A 313 12.77 -9.72 0.70
N SER A 314 12.04 -8.78 0.09
CA SER A 314 12.07 -7.37 0.51
C SER A 314 11.57 -7.20 1.95
N GLY A 315 10.50 -7.90 2.31
CA GLY A 315 9.96 -7.90 3.67
C GLY A 315 10.94 -8.44 4.70
N ILE A 316 11.64 -9.54 4.41
CA ILE A 316 12.71 -10.09 5.26
C ILE A 316 13.81 -9.05 5.46
N PHE A 317 14.32 -8.46 4.38
CA PHE A 317 15.40 -7.47 4.45
C PHE A 317 15.01 -6.26 5.32
N ILE A 318 13.85 -5.67 5.05
CA ILE A 318 13.34 -4.49 5.77
C ILE A 318 13.11 -4.81 7.25
N SER A 319 12.48 -5.96 7.56
CA SER A 319 12.21 -6.37 8.94
C SER A 319 13.50 -6.66 9.69
N PHE A 320 14.48 -7.31 9.05
CA PHE A 320 15.77 -7.62 9.64
C PHE A 320 16.54 -6.34 10.02
N THR A 321 16.50 -5.31 9.18
CA THR A 321 17.04 -3.99 9.52
C THR A 321 16.33 -3.41 10.74
N GLY A 322 15.00 -3.47 10.80
CA GLY A 322 14.24 -2.99 11.96
C GLY A 322 14.53 -3.76 13.26
N VAL A 323 14.68 -5.09 13.20
CA VAL A 323 15.11 -5.92 14.34
C VAL A 323 16.50 -5.49 14.80
N SER A 324 17.44 -5.35 13.88
CA SER A 324 18.83 -4.98 14.19
C SER A 324 18.94 -3.61 14.87
N LEU A 325 18.22 -2.61 14.35
CA LEU A 325 18.16 -1.28 14.93
C LEU A 325 17.50 -1.28 16.31
N SER A 326 16.46 -2.09 16.51
CA SER A 326 15.81 -2.24 17.81
C SER A 326 16.76 -2.85 18.84
N ILE A 327 17.48 -3.92 18.47
CA ILE A 327 18.47 -4.57 19.34
C ILE A 327 19.61 -3.59 19.68
N LEU A 328 20.15 -2.87 18.70
CA LEU A 328 21.22 -1.89 18.92
C LEU A 328 20.77 -0.78 19.88
N LEU A 329 19.56 -0.27 19.71
CA LEU A 329 18.99 0.75 20.59
C LEU A 329 18.82 0.22 22.02
N LEU A 330 18.32 -1.00 22.19
CA LEU A 330 18.18 -1.62 23.51
C LEU A 330 19.53 -1.82 24.19
N ILE A 331 20.54 -2.32 23.46
CA ILE A 331 21.91 -2.46 23.97
C ILE A 331 22.50 -1.11 24.37
N ALA A 332 22.36 -0.08 23.53
CA ALA A 332 22.88 1.25 23.83
C ALA A 332 22.28 1.79 25.13
N LYS A 333 20.97 1.61 25.32
CA LYS A 333 20.27 2.05 26.53
C LYS A 333 20.68 1.24 27.76
N THR A 334 20.79 -0.08 27.67
CA THR A 334 21.18 -0.92 28.82
C THR A 334 22.64 -0.70 29.24
N VAL A 335 23.57 -0.57 28.28
CA VAL A 335 24.99 -0.28 28.57
C VAL A 335 25.16 1.11 29.17
N SER A 336 24.31 2.07 28.78
CA SER A 336 24.34 3.44 29.33
C SER A 336 23.80 3.57 30.77
N GLN A 337 23.36 2.46 31.38
CA GLN A 337 22.82 2.40 32.74
C GLN A 337 23.68 1.50 33.65
N PRO A 338 24.84 1.99 34.14
CA PRO A 338 25.64 1.24 35.11
C PRO A 338 24.87 0.96 36.41
N PRO A 339 25.01 -0.23 37.02
CA PRO A 339 24.38 -0.54 38.30
C PRO A 339 24.79 0.46 39.40
N GLY A 340 23.84 0.87 40.25
CA GLY A 340 24.11 1.68 41.44
C GLY A 340 24.20 3.19 41.22
N ILE A 341 23.98 3.69 39.99
CA ILE A 341 23.91 5.12 39.68
C ILE A 341 22.46 5.53 39.40
N ALA A 342 22.02 6.66 39.96
CA ALA A 342 20.71 7.22 39.67
C ALA A 342 20.61 7.67 38.20
N ILE A 343 19.53 7.26 37.52
CA ILE A 343 19.28 7.66 36.13
C ILE A 343 18.75 9.10 36.14
N THR A 344 19.56 10.05 35.65
CA THR A 344 19.21 11.47 35.59
C THR A 344 18.68 11.92 34.23
N ASP A 345 18.87 11.09 33.18
CA ASP A 345 18.40 11.37 31.82
C ASP A 345 17.34 10.33 31.40
N PRO A 346 16.06 10.74 31.27
CA PRO A 346 14.98 9.84 30.85
C PRO A 346 15.19 9.16 29.49
N ASN A 347 15.98 9.76 28.59
CA ASN A 347 16.23 9.19 27.26
C ASN A 347 17.06 7.91 27.30
N LYS A 348 17.83 7.72 28.38
CA LYS A 348 18.64 6.51 28.60
C LYS A 348 17.80 5.31 29.03
N ILE A 349 16.58 5.54 29.51
CA ILE A 349 15.67 4.49 29.99
C ILE A 349 15.15 3.65 28.82
N VAL A 350 15.18 2.33 28.98
CA VAL A 350 14.52 1.39 28.06
C VAL A 350 13.01 1.53 28.25
N ARG A 351 12.31 1.93 27.19
CA ARG A 351 10.86 2.12 27.24
C ARG A 351 10.16 0.84 26.79
N ALA A 352 8.97 0.59 27.32
CA ALA A 352 8.11 -0.50 26.82
C ALA A 352 7.85 -0.40 25.31
N LEU A 353 7.76 0.84 24.80
CA LEU A 353 7.63 1.15 23.38
C LEU A 353 8.77 0.56 22.53
N ASP A 354 10.01 0.64 23.02
CA ASP A 354 11.20 0.13 22.31
C ASP A 354 11.12 -1.41 22.14
N VAL A 355 10.60 -2.11 23.16
CA VAL A 355 10.38 -3.57 23.12
C VAL A 355 9.21 -3.94 22.21
N PHE A 356 8.12 -3.16 22.20
CA PHE A 356 7.02 -3.39 21.25
C PHE A 356 7.48 -3.26 19.80
N ILE A 357 8.30 -2.26 19.48
CA ILE A 357 8.85 -2.09 18.12
C ILE A 357 9.75 -3.28 17.73
N LEU A 358 10.58 -3.77 18.66
CA LEU A 358 11.37 -4.98 18.44
C LEU A 358 10.45 -6.17 18.09
N LEU A 359 9.40 -6.38 18.89
CA LEU A 359 8.48 -7.50 18.72
C LEU A 359 7.70 -7.41 17.40
N VAL A 360 7.27 -6.21 16.99
CA VAL A 360 6.67 -5.98 15.67
C VAL A 360 7.64 -6.42 14.58
N ASN A 361 8.86 -5.87 14.56
CA ASN A 361 9.83 -6.17 13.51
C ASN A 361 10.17 -7.67 13.46
N PHE A 362 10.24 -8.33 14.61
CA PHE A 362 10.47 -9.76 14.69
C PHE A 362 9.28 -10.59 14.15
N ASN A 363 8.04 -10.22 14.50
CA ASN A 363 6.84 -10.86 13.95
C ASN A 363 6.75 -10.70 12.43
N LEU A 364 7.05 -9.50 11.93
CA LEU A 364 7.09 -9.22 10.48
C LEU A 364 8.18 -10.05 9.79
N LEU A 365 9.36 -10.17 10.39
CA LEU A 365 10.45 -11.01 9.86
C LEU A 365 10.02 -12.47 9.73
N ILE A 366 9.38 -13.03 10.76
CA ILE A 366 8.84 -14.40 10.72
C ILE A 366 7.77 -14.54 9.65
N ALA A 367 6.82 -13.59 9.57
CA ALA A 367 5.73 -13.64 8.61
C ALA A 367 6.25 -13.68 7.17
N HIS A 368 7.22 -12.82 6.84
CA HIS A 368 7.85 -12.77 5.53
C HIS A 368 8.72 -13.98 5.24
N PHE A 369 9.43 -14.51 6.25
CA PHE A 369 10.21 -15.74 6.11
C PHE A 369 9.32 -16.94 5.73
N ILE A 370 8.18 -17.09 6.42
CA ILE A 370 7.24 -18.19 6.13
C ILE A 370 6.62 -18.04 4.75
N GLY A 371 6.19 -16.84 4.36
CA GLY A 371 5.64 -16.60 3.03
C GLY A 371 6.65 -16.82 1.91
N THR A 372 7.91 -16.42 2.12
CA THR A 372 9.01 -16.69 1.19
C THR A 372 9.23 -18.19 1.02
N GLY A 373 9.26 -18.94 2.11
CA GLY A 373 9.40 -20.40 2.09
C GLY A 373 8.25 -21.11 1.38
N ALA A 374 7.01 -20.72 1.69
CA ALA A 374 5.82 -21.25 1.03
C ALA A 374 5.80 -20.95 -0.48
N THR A 375 6.11 -19.71 -0.85
CA THR A 375 6.18 -19.29 -2.26
C THR A 375 7.28 -20.01 -3.03
N LEU A 376 8.47 -20.20 -2.43
CA LEU A 376 9.56 -20.96 -3.04
C LEU A 376 9.18 -22.42 -3.28
N TRP A 377 8.57 -23.06 -2.27
CA TRP A 377 8.08 -24.44 -2.38
C TRP A 377 7.04 -24.59 -3.49
N LEU A 378 6.09 -23.66 -3.58
CA LEU A 378 5.11 -23.61 -4.66
C LEU A 378 5.74 -23.38 -6.04
N GLY A 379 6.80 -22.56 -6.10
CA GLY A 379 7.61 -22.34 -7.32
C GLY A 379 8.27 -23.62 -7.83
N VAL A 380 8.93 -24.38 -6.95
CA VAL A 380 9.50 -25.70 -7.29
C VAL A 380 8.40 -26.66 -7.73
N GLY A 381 7.25 -26.65 -7.04
CA GLY A 381 6.07 -27.42 -7.43
C GLY A 381 5.58 -27.09 -8.84
N ALA A 382 5.56 -25.80 -9.21
CA ALA A 382 5.14 -25.34 -10.54
C ALA A 382 6.12 -25.77 -11.64
N LEU A 383 7.44 -25.72 -11.37
CA LEU A 383 8.46 -26.22 -12.29
C LEU A 383 8.31 -27.73 -12.52
N ASN A 384 8.16 -28.50 -11.45
CA ASN A 384 7.95 -29.95 -11.53
C ASN A 384 6.67 -30.32 -12.30
N ALA A 385 5.59 -29.55 -12.11
CA ALA A 385 4.35 -29.74 -12.86
C ALA A 385 4.53 -29.48 -14.36
N ARG A 386 5.32 -28.46 -14.74
CA ARG A 386 5.68 -28.17 -16.14
C ARG A 386 6.44 -29.32 -16.79
N LEU A 387 7.47 -29.83 -16.10
CA LEU A 387 8.27 -30.95 -16.61
C LEU A 387 7.42 -32.20 -16.84
N ARG A 388 6.55 -32.55 -15.87
CA ARG A 388 5.63 -33.69 -16.00
C ARG A 388 4.58 -33.49 -17.10
N TYR A 389 4.11 -32.26 -17.30
CA TYR A 389 3.16 -31.93 -18.36
C TYR A 389 3.82 -32.07 -19.74
N ALA A 390 5.03 -31.55 -19.91
CA ALA A 390 5.80 -31.66 -21.15
C ALA A 390 6.13 -33.11 -21.51
N SER A 391 6.51 -33.94 -20.53
CA SER A 391 6.79 -35.37 -20.78
C SER A 391 5.55 -36.16 -21.17
N THR A 392 4.41 -35.88 -20.53
CA THR A 392 3.13 -36.53 -20.87
C THR A 392 2.69 -36.18 -22.29
N ARG A 393 2.81 -34.91 -22.67
CA ARG A 393 2.45 -34.44 -24.01
C ARG A 393 3.34 -35.04 -25.09
N ARG A 394 4.67 -35.07 -24.90
CA ARG A 394 5.60 -35.70 -25.86
C ARG A 394 5.31 -37.19 -26.06
N ARG A 395 4.90 -37.89 -25.01
CA ARG A 395 4.50 -39.30 -25.10
C ARG A 395 3.22 -39.50 -25.90
N ASN A 396 2.26 -38.57 -25.78
CA ASN A 396 1.01 -38.61 -26.53
C ASN A 396 1.19 -38.18 -28.00
N ASP A 397 2.07 -37.22 -28.29
CA ASP A 397 2.33 -36.73 -29.65
C ASP A 397 3.20 -37.72 -30.48
N GLY A 398 3.87 -38.67 -29.84
CA GLY A 398 4.73 -39.68 -30.46
C GLY A 398 4.12 -41.10 -30.51
N ALA A 399 2.87 -41.25 -30.10
CA ALA A 399 2.04 -42.46 -30.24
C ALA A 399 0.93 -42.17 -31.25
#